data_AF-H0C4F7-F1
#
_entry.id   AF-H0C4F7-F1
#
_cell.length_a   1.000
_cell.length_b   1.000
_cell.length_c   1.000
_cell.angle_alpha   90.00
_cell.angle_beta   90.00
_cell.angle_gamma   90.00
#
_symmetry.space_group_name_H-M   'P 1'
#
loop_
_entity.id
_entity.type
_entity.pdbx_description
1 polymer ?
#
loop_
_entity_poly.entity_id
_entity_poly.type
_entity_poly.pdbx_seq_one_letter_code
_entity_poly.pdbx_strand_id
1 'polypeptide(L)'
;MTKRKEMVAAAAIGLMLWATCGAAQAQPVYKWVDENGKTHYGSQPPPAKPDAAPLKLQGSNGTSGGAGAAGKGSASARAQQEYNPDGTKKVPKDVAEFGKALKDSLGKVDSKQVPLNCTAAVDNIQYQADLMLEVGQKNVRDGYMTQAAFDATAPKIREARGKYSVSDCQGASGNKKSFYQCMSSSYNHVTGCDKQFKH
;
A
#
# COMPACT_ATOMS: atom_id res chain seq x y z
N MET A 1 22.73 30.49 58.59
CA MET A 1 21.68 30.36 59.63
C MET A 1 20.35 30.74 58.99
N THR A 2 19.52 29.75 58.64
CA THR A 2 18.20 29.45 59.30
C THR A 2 17.10 30.37 58.72
N LYS A 3 15.98 29.98 58.11
CA LYS A 3 15.14 28.75 58.11
C LYS A 3 14.12 28.87 56.95
N ARG A 4 13.69 27.72 56.39
CA ARG A 4 12.46 27.58 55.57
C ARG A 4 11.22 27.54 56.48
N LYS A 5 10.06 28.02 56.02
CA LYS A 5 8.71 27.41 56.22
C LYS A 5 7.64 28.20 55.43
N GLU A 6 7.02 27.58 54.42
CA GLU A 6 5.62 27.07 54.40
C GLU A 6 4.57 28.22 54.41
N MET A 7 3.96 28.60 53.29
CA MET A 7 2.78 28.01 52.61
C MET A 7 1.40 28.47 53.15
N VAL A 8 0.62 29.10 52.23
CA VAL A 8 -0.86 29.01 52.03
C VAL A 8 -1.72 29.80 53.04
N ALA A 9 -2.69 30.66 52.70
CA ALA A 9 -3.75 30.57 51.69
C ALA A 9 -4.45 31.91 51.39
N ALA A 10 -5.05 31.97 50.18
CA ALA A 10 -6.36 32.55 49.83
C ALA A 10 -6.58 34.09 49.98
N ALA A 11 -7.17 34.84 49.04
CA ALA A 11 -7.86 34.53 47.79
C ALA A 11 -8.08 35.85 46.99
N ALA A 12 -8.37 35.67 45.70
CA ALA A 12 -9.30 36.47 44.88
C ALA A 12 -8.75 37.63 44.00
N ILE A 13 -8.77 37.32 42.69
CA ILE A 13 -9.19 38.16 41.54
C ILE A 13 -8.12 38.99 40.81
N GLY A 14 -7.92 38.64 39.54
CA GLY A 14 -7.11 39.36 38.54
C GLY A 14 -6.59 38.40 37.46
N LEU A 15 -7.47 37.56 36.88
CA LEU A 15 -8.08 37.77 35.56
C LEU A 15 -7.06 37.88 34.40
N MET A 16 -7.09 36.85 33.55
CA MET A 16 -6.94 36.97 32.09
C MET A 16 -5.54 36.97 31.47
N LEU A 17 -4.73 35.94 31.75
CA LEU A 17 -3.75 35.46 30.78
C LEU A 17 -3.75 33.93 30.82
N TRP A 18 -4.35 33.32 29.81
CA TRP A 18 -4.07 31.99 29.23
C TRP A 18 -5.35 31.46 28.57
N ALA A 19 -5.49 31.66 27.26
CA ALA A 19 -6.19 30.74 26.34
C ALA A 19 -6.33 31.40 24.95
N THR A 20 -5.25 31.46 24.19
CA THR A 20 -5.35 31.59 22.72
C THR A 20 -4.38 30.63 22.05
N CYS A 21 -4.50 29.33 22.35
CA CYS A 21 -4.26 28.32 21.32
C CYS A 21 -5.54 28.25 20.48
N GLY A 22 -5.64 29.14 19.49
CA GLY A 22 -6.71 29.07 18.50
C GLY A 22 -6.65 27.71 17.81
N ALA A 23 -7.72 26.92 17.97
CA ALA A 23 -7.94 25.76 17.13
C ALA A 23 -7.92 26.24 15.67
N ALA A 24 -6.94 25.79 14.90
CA ALA A 24 -6.98 25.88 13.44
C ALA A 24 -8.14 25.01 12.95
N GLN A 25 -9.35 25.58 12.95
CA GLN A 25 -10.51 25.00 12.28
C GLN A 25 -10.22 25.10 10.78
N ALA A 26 -10.11 23.96 10.10
CA ALA A 26 -9.91 23.91 8.65
C ALA A 26 -11.01 24.73 7.96
N GLN A 27 -10.61 25.72 7.15
CA GLN A 27 -11.56 26.52 6.37
C GLN A 27 -12.36 25.59 5.45
N PRO A 28 -13.71 25.63 5.46
CA PRO A 28 -14.51 24.76 4.61
C PRO A 28 -14.23 25.10 3.15
N VAL A 29 -13.71 24.12 2.40
CA VAL A 29 -13.54 24.24 0.95
C VAL A 29 -14.82 23.76 0.29
N TYR A 30 -15.50 24.65 -0.40
CA TYR A 30 -16.73 24.37 -1.13
C TYR A 30 -16.39 23.95 -2.56
N LYS A 31 -17.16 23.00 -3.09
CA LYS A 31 -17.10 22.59 -4.50
C LYS A 31 -18.41 22.98 -5.19
N TRP A 32 -18.33 23.69 -6.30
CA TRP A 32 -19.50 23.95 -7.14
C TRP A 32 -19.15 23.87 -8.63
N VAL A 33 -20.17 23.80 -9.47
CA VAL A 33 -20.04 23.79 -10.94
C VAL A 33 -20.67 25.08 -11.46
N ASP A 34 -19.94 25.83 -12.29
CA ASP A 34 -20.45 27.03 -12.94
C ASP A 34 -21.32 26.71 -14.16
N GLU A 35 -21.88 27.75 -14.79
CA GLU A 35 -22.77 27.62 -15.96
C GLU A 35 -22.08 27.01 -17.18
N ASN A 36 -20.74 27.02 -17.22
CA ASN A 36 -19.93 26.42 -18.28
C ASN A 36 -19.52 24.97 -17.97
N GLY A 37 -20.05 24.38 -16.89
CA GLY A 37 -19.72 23.03 -16.46
C GLY A 37 -18.34 22.91 -15.79
N LYS A 38 -17.66 24.02 -15.49
CA LYS A 38 -16.35 24.01 -14.85
C LYS A 38 -16.51 23.89 -13.34
N THR A 39 -15.81 22.92 -12.75
CA THR A 39 -15.79 22.72 -11.31
C THR A 39 -14.82 23.69 -10.64
N HIS A 40 -15.30 24.42 -9.64
CA HIS A 40 -14.52 25.34 -8.81
C HIS A 40 -14.42 24.86 -7.36
N TYR A 41 -13.31 25.19 -6.71
CA TYR A 41 -13.05 24.91 -5.30
C TYR A 41 -12.58 26.19 -4.61
N GLY A 42 -13.20 26.57 -3.50
CA GLY A 42 -12.85 27.81 -2.82
C GLY A 42 -13.40 27.91 -1.40
N SER A 43 -12.80 28.78 -0.60
CA SER A 43 -13.20 29.07 0.79
C SER A 43 -14.38 30.04 0.91
N GLN A 44 -14.87 30.59 -0.20
CA GLN A 44 -15.96 31.56 -0.22
C GLN A 44 -17.16 30.99 -1.00
N PRO A 45 -18.37 30.96 -0.41
CA PRO A 45 -19.55 30.43 -1.08
C PRO A 45 -19.90 31.28 -2.31
N PRO A 46 -20.38 30.67 -3.42
CA PRO A 46 -20.76 31.41 -4.61
C PRO A 46 -21.96 32.32 -4.32
N PRO A 47 -21.96 33.58 -4.77
CA PRO A 47 -22.92 34.61 -4.35
C PRO A 47 -24.38 34.40 -4.79
N ALA A 48 -24.72 33.27 -5.43
CA ALA A 48 -26.05 33.07 -6.02
C ALA A 48 -26.65 31.66 -5.92
N LYS A 49 -26.07 30.70 -5.15
CA LYS A 49 -26.65 29.34 -5.05
C LYS A 49 -26.53 28.76 -3.61
N PRO A 50 -27.66 28.51 -2.90
CA PRO A 50 -27.67 28.08 -1.50
C PRO A 50 -27.29 26.61 -1.23
N ASP A 51 -27.04 25.78 -2.26
CA ASP A 51 -26.84 24.32 -2.10
C ASP A 51 -25.36 23.87 -2.03
N ALA A 52 -24.46 24.75 -1.58
CA ALA A 52 -23.05 24.41 -1.43
C ALA A 52 -22.79 23.62 -0.14
N ALA A 53 -22.70 22.28 -0.25
CA ALA A 53 -22.33 21.42 0.88
C ALA A 53 -20.83 21.58 1.22
N PRO A 54 -20.45 21.81 2.50
CA PRO A 54 -19.06 21.92 2.90
C PRO A 54 -18.37 20.54 2.86
N LEU A 55 -17.20 20.48 2.22
CA LEU A 55 -16.41 19.25 2.14
C LEU A 55 -15.63 19.05 3.44
N LYS A 56 -15.87 17.93 4.13
CA LYS A 56 -15.11 17.52 5.32
C LYS A 56 -13.80 16.88 4.86
N LEU A 57 -12.73 17.66 4.85
CA LEU A 57 -11.38 17.15 4.55
C LEU A 57 -10.88 16.35 5.76
N GLN A 58 -10.96 15.02 5.70
CA GLN A 58 -10.20 14.18 6.63
C GLN A 58 -8.70 14.37 6.36
N GLY A 59 -7.98 14.87 7.37
CA GLY A 59 -6.56 15.18 7.29
C GLY A 59 -5.67 13.93 7.22
N SER A 60 -4.75 13.98 6.23
CA SER A 60 -3.37 13.46 6.19
C SER A 60 -3.12 11.97 6.44
N ASN A 61 -2.61 11.25 5.42
CA ASN A 61 -1.15 11.17 5.18
C ASN A 61 -0.83 10.44 3.85
N GLY A 62 -0.13 11.10 2.93
CA GLY A 62 0.31 10.50 1.66
C GLY A 62 0.60 11.51 0.54
N THR A 63 1.68 12.27 0.69
CA THR A 63 2.39 12.92 -0.43
C THR A 63 2.92 11.81 -1.36
N SER A 64 2.87 11.82 -2.68
CA SER A 64 3.17 12.87 -3.67
C SER A 64 2.83 12.31 -5.06
N GLY A 65 2.34 13.13 -5.98
CA GLY A 65 2.19 12.72 -7.39
C GLY A 65 1.46 13.73 -8.25
N GLY A 66 2.11 14.85 -8.55
CA GLY A 66 1.71 15.73 -9.62
C GLY A 66 2.18 15.23 -10.99
N ALA A 67 1.42 15.60 -12.02
CA ALA A 67 1.59 15.41 -13.46
C ALA A 67 1.38 13.96 -13.96
N GLY A 68 0.37 13.62 -14.76
CA GLY A 68 -0.35 14.43 -15.75
C GLY A 68 0.07 13.99 -17.16
N ALA A 69 -0.38 12.83 -17.59
CA ALA A 69 -0.44 12.45 -19.00
C ALA A 69 -1.88 12.02 -19.30
N ALA A 70 -2.54 12.80 -20.15
CA ALA A 70 -3.92 12.64 -20.54
C ALA A 70 -4.16 11.29 -21.24
N GLY A 71 -5.03 10.48 -20.66
CA GLY A 71 -5.68 9.34 -21.30
C GLY A 71 -7.18 9.54 -21.26
N LYS A 72 -7.79 9.63 -22.44
CA LYS A 72 -9.21 9.93 -22.67
C LYS A 72 -10.13 8.99 -21.89
N GLY A 73 -11.13 9.60 -21.24
CA GLY A 73 -12.44 8.99 -20.96
C GLY A 73 -12.44 7.69 -20.17
N SER A 74 -12.48 7.79 -18.85
CA SER A 74 -13.27 6.83 -18.08
C SER A 74 -14.23 7.63 -17.22
N ALA A 75 -15.46 7.75 -17.71
CA ALA A 75 -16.58 8.06 -16.87
C ALA A 75 -16.64 6.96 -15.81
N SER A 76 -16.05 7.20 -14.64
CA SER A 76 -16.32 6.38 -13.46
C SER A 76 -17.74 6.70 -13.03
N ALA A 77 -18.70 6.09 -13.75
CA ALA A 77 -19.83 5.49 -13.10
C ALA A 77 -19.25 4.71 -11.91
N ARG A 78 -19.78 4.94 -10.72
CA ARG A 78 -19.57 4.04 -9.59
C ARG A 78 -19.94 2.64 -10.09
N ALA A 79 -18.96 1.86 -10.50
CA ALA A 79 -19.17 0.45 -10.78
C ALA A 79 -19.70 -0.13 -9.46
N GLN A 80 -20.92 -0.66 -9.47
CA GLN A 80 -21.45 -1.35 -8.31
C GLN A 80 -20.45 -2.43 -7.94
N GLN A 81 -19.96 -2.39 -6.71
CA GLN A 81 -18.98 -3.35 -6.23
C GLN A 81 -19.67 -4.71 -6.16
N GLU A 82 -19.36 -5.58 -7.12
CA GLU A 82 -19.83 -6.96 -7.13
C GLU A 82 -19.04 -7.80 -6.11
N TYR A 83 -19.69 -8.83 -5.58
CA TYR A 83 -19.10 -9.76 -4.61
C TYR A 83 -19.20 -11.20 -5.11
N ASN A 84 -18.23 -12.02 -4.73
CA ASN A 84 -18.21 -13.45 -4.92
C ASN A 84 -19.12 -14.15 -3.89
N PRO A 85 -19.48 -15.43 -4.09
CA PRO A 85 -20.28 -16.20 -3.13
C PRO A 85 -19.65 -16.32 -1.73
N ASP A 86 -18.33 -16.20 -1.64
CA ASP A 86 -17.57 -16.23 -0.38
C ASP A 86 -17.50 -14.87 0.34
N GLY A 87 -18.21 -13.86 -0.18
CA GLY A 87 -18.26 -12.51 0.38
C GLY A 87 -17.07 -11.61 0.02
N THR A 88 -16.11 -12.09 -0.78
CA THR A 88 -15.01 -11.26 -1.28
C THR A 88 -15.46 -10.35 -2.41
N LYS A 89 -14.83 -9.20 -2.57
CA LYS A 89 -15.02 -8.30 -3.71
C LYS A 89 -14.58 -9.00 -4.99
N LYS A 90 -15.43 -8.91 -6.00
CA LYS A 90 -15.12 -9.41 -7.33
C LYS A 90 -14.10 -8.50 -8.01
N VAL A 91 -13.09 -9.10 -8.60
CA VAL A 91 -12.08 -8.37 -9.39
C VAL A 91 -12.71 -8.01 -10.75
N PRO A 92 -12.65 -6.75 -11.18
CA PRO A 92 -13.08 -6.34 -12.52
C PRO A 92 -12.40 -7.17 -13.62
N LYS A 93 -13.10 -7.42 -14.73
CA LYS A 93 -12.61 -8.32 -15.80
C LYS A 93 -11.28 -7.85 -16.40
N ASP A 94 -11.16 -6.55 -16.65
CA ASP A 94 -9.96 -5.88 -17.14
C ASP A 94 -8.78 -6.05 -16.18
N VAL A 95 -9.02 -5.91 -14.87
CA VAL A 95 -8.01 -6.11 -13.83
C VAL A 95 -7.60 -7.59 -13.73
N ALA A 96 -8.54 -8.51 -13.88
CA ALA A 96 -8.26 -9.95 -13.88
C ALA A 96 -7.41 -10.36 -15.10
N GLU A 97 -7.71 -9.81 -16.29
CA GLU A 97 -6.93 -10.03 -17.51
C GLU A 97 -5.51 -9.47 -17.38
N PHE A 98 -5.38 -8.24 -16.86
CA PHE A 98 -4.09 -7.65 -16.54
C PHE A 98 -3.29 -8.52 -15.56
N GLY A 99 -3.93 -8.99 -14.48
CA GLY A 99 -3.30 -9.88 -13.51
C GLY A 99 -2.80 -11.19 -14.12
N LYS A 100 -3.56 -11.76 -15.07
CA LYS A 100 -3.13 -12.94 -15.83
C LYS A 100 -1.88 -12.63 -16.69
N ALA A 101 -1.90 -11.54 -17.45
CA ALA A 101 -0.76 -11.13 -18.28
C ALA A 101 0.50 -10.83 -17.46
N LEU A 102 0.33 -10.24 -16.28
CA LEU A 102 1.41 -10.01 -15.32
C LEU A 102 1.98 -11.35 -14.82
N LYS A 103 1.12 -12.27 -14.37
CA LYS A 103 1.54 -13.61 -13.94
C LYS A 103 2.33 -14.34 -15.03
N ASP A 104 1.85 -14.28 -16.27
CA ASP A 104 2.53 -14.90 -17.42
C ASP A 104 3.91 -14.27 -17.68
N SER A 105 4.04 -12.95 -17.46
CA SER A 105 5.33 -12.24 -17.55
C SER A 105 6.29 -12.58 -16.41
N LEU A 106 5.81 -12.67 -15.17
CA LEU A 106 6.60 -13.08 -13.99
C LEU A 106 7.11 -14.53 -14.10
N GLY A 107 6.46 -15.35 -14.91
CA GLY A 107 6.90 -16.72 -15.24
C GLY A 107 8.03 -16.80 -16.27
N LYS A 108 8.48 -15.66 -16.83
CA LYS A 108 9.60 -15.61 -17.79
C LYS A 108 10.88 -15.22 -17.06
N VAL A 109 11.98 -15.87 -17.43
CA VAL A 109 13.32 -15.59 -16.92
C VAL A 109 14.06 -14.72 -17.93
N ASP A 110 14.67 -13.64 -17.46
CA ASP A 110 15.65 -12.89 -18.23
C ASP A 110 16.86 -13.78 -18.52
N SER A 111 17.20 -13.93 -19.79
CA SER A 111 18.21 -14.88 -20.26
C SER A 111 19.65 -14.40 -20.03
N LYS A 112 19.86 -13.17 -19.53
CA LYS A 112 21.21 -12.67 -19.23
C LYS A 112 21.77 -13.47 -18.07
N GLN A 113 22.86 -14.17 -18.34
CA GLN A 113 23.58 -14.88 -17.31
C GLN A 113 24.23 -13.88 -16.36
N VAL A 114 23.93 -14.04 -15.08
CA VAL A 114 24.62 -13.37 -13.98
C VAL A 114 25.43 -14.42 -13.20
N PRO A 115 26.57 -14.04 -12.61
CA PRO A 115 27.28 -14.94 -11.70
C PRO A 115 26.42 -15.24 -10.48
N LEU A 116 26.61 -16.42 -9.89
CA LEU A 116 25.94 -16.78 -8.65
C LEU A 116 26.36 -15.81 -7.53
N ASN A 117 25.37 -15.15 -6.93
CA ASN A 117 25.54 -14.33 -5.74
C ASN A 117 24.53 -14.80 -4.70
N CYS A 118 24.98 -15.60 -3.73
CA CYS A 118 24.10 -16.22 -2.75
C CYS A 118 23.38 -15.21 -1.85
N THR A 119 24.01 -14.09 -1.50
CA THR A 119 23.35 -13.04 -0.71
C THR A 119 22.21 -12.43 -1.51
N ALA A 120 22.50 -11.94 -2.72
CA ALA A 120 21.48 -11.34 -3.58
C ALA A 120 20.35 -12.32 -3.93
N ALA A 121 20.68 -13.58 -4.20
CA ALA A 121 19.69 -14.61 -4.51
C ALA A 121 18.72 -14.86 -3.35
N VAL A 122 19.26 -15.04 -2.14
CA VAL A 122 18.46 -15.28 -0.94
C VAL A 122 17.63 -14.05 -0.60
N ASP A 123 18.21 -12.85 -0.67
CA ASP A 123 17.49 -11.59 -0.44
C ASP A 123 16.33 -11.42 -1.43
N ASN A 124 16.56 -11.69 -2.72
CA ASN A 124 15.53 -11.62 -3.75
C ASN A 124 14.39 -12.64 -3.51
N ILE A 125 14.72 -13.88 -3.09
CA ILE A 125 13.73 -14.92 -2.76
C ILE A 125 12.90 -14.50 -1.54
N GLN A 126 13.56 -14.06 -0.47
CA GLN A 126 12.91 -13.69 0.78
C GLN A 126 12.03 -12.45 0.59
N TYR A 127 12.53 -11.45 -0.13
CA TYR A 127 11.76 -10.26 -0.49
C TYR A 127 10.48 -10.62 -1.26
N GLN A 128 10.56 -11.50 -2.27
CA GLN A 128 9.39 -11.92 -3.02
C GLN A 128 8.39 -12.69 -2.14
N ALA A 129 8.86 -13.52 -1.22
CA ALA A 129 8.01 -14.20 -0.24
C ALA A 129 7.31 -13.23 0.71
N ASP A 130 8.04 -12.25 1.24
CA ASP A 130 7.50 -11.22 2.13
C ASP A 130 6.47 -10.34 1.43
N LEU A 131 6.74 -9.95 0.17
CA LEU A 131 5.80 -9.21 -0.66
C LEU A 131 4.51 -10.01 -0.91
N MET A 132 4.60 -11.31 -1.17
CA MET A 132 3.42 -12.18 -1.32
C MET A 132 2.58 -12.21 -0.04
N LEU A 133 3.22 -12.24 1.14
CA LEU A 133 2.53 -12.20 2.42
C LEU A 133 1.87 -10.85 2.69
N GLU A 134 2.59 -9.75 2.44
CA GLU A 134 2.09 -8.39 2.64
C GLU A 134 0.87 -8.10 1.74
N VAL A 135 0.98 -8.41 0.45
CA VAL A 135 -0.11 -8.24 -0.52
C VAL A 135 -1.26 -9.17 -0.20
N GLY A 136 -0.99 -10.41 0.24
CA GLY A 136 -2.02 -11.33 0.71
C GLY A 136 -2.82 -10.75 1.89
N GLN A 137 -2.14 -10.21 2.90
CA GLN A 137 -2.80 -9.53 4.02
C GLN A 137 -3.57 -8.29 3.57
N LYS A 138 -3.00 -7.50 2.66
CA LYS A 138 -3.70 -6.35 2.06
C LYS A 138 -4.99 -6.79 1.37
N ASN A 139 -4.94 -7.87 0.58
CA ASN A 139 -6.12 -8.39 -0.09
C ASN A 139 -7.19 -8.88 0.89
N VAL A 140 -6.79 -9.42 2.05
CA VAL A 140 -7.76 -9.71 3.13
C VAL A 140 -8.39 -8.43 3.66
N ARG A 141 -7.59 -7.43 4.04
CA ARG A 141 -8.09 -6.14 4.57
C ARG A 141 -9.01 -5.43 3.59
N ASP A 142 -8.62 -5.44 2.31
CA ASP A 142 -9.35 -4.74 1.26
C ASP A 142 -10.58 -5.54 0.80
N GLY A 143 -10.74 -6.79 1.25
CA GLY A 143 -11.90 -7.66 0.99
C GLY A 143 -11.81 -8.46 -0.31
N TYR A 144 -10.64 -8.56 -0.95
CA TYR A 144 -10.41 -9.35 -2.17
C TYR A 144 -9.96 -10.80 -1.89
N MET A 145 -9.74 -11.15 -0.62
CA MET A 145 -9.38 -12.50 -0.21
C MET A 145 -9.99 -12.81 1.16
N THR A 146 -10.39 -14.06 1.39
CA THR A 146 -10.86 -14.46 2.72
C THR A 146 -9.67 -14.66 3.66
N GLN A 147 -9.90 -14.43 4.96
CA GLN A 147 -8.91 -14.72 6.00
C GLN A 147 -8.49 -16.21 5.97
N ALA A 148 -9.46 -17.11 5.79
CA ALA A 148 -9.19 -18.54 5.69
C ALA A 148 -8.27 -18.91 4.51
N ALA A 149 -8.45 -18.28 3.34
CA ALA A 149 -7.57 -18.50 2.19
C ALA A 149 -6.13 -18.01 2.47
N PHE A 150 -5.99 -16.89 3.18
CA PHE A 150 -4.68 -16.39 3.62
C PHE A 150 -4.03 -17.37 4.58
N ASP A 151 -4.73 -17.78 5.62
CA ASP A 151 -4.21 -18.64 6.68
C ASP A 151 -3.83 -20.04 6.17
N ALA A 152 -4.50 -20.54 5.13
CA ALA A 152 -4.16 -21.80 4.48
C ALA A 152 -2.83 -21.74 3.68
N THR A 153 -2.44 -20.54 3.21
CA THR A 153 -1.33 -20.36 2.28
C THR A 153 -0.10 -19.73 2.94
N ALA A 154 -0.30 -18.72 3.78
CA ALA A 154 0.76 -17.94 4.42
C ALA A 154 1.79 -18.79 5.19
N PRO A 155 1.41 -19.84 5.96
CA PRO A 155 2.39 -20.69 6.64
C PRO A 155 3.35 -21.38 5.66
N LYS A 156 2.85 -21.84 4.51
CA LYS A 156 3.66 -22.50 3.48
C LYS A 156 4.67 -21.55 2.86
N ILE A 157 4.27 -20.30 2.63
CA ILE A 157 5.17 -19.24 2.12
C ILE A 157 6.26 -18.94 3.16
N ARG A 158 5.90 -18.81 4.44
CA ARG A 158 6.87 -18.57 5.53
C ARG A 158 7.84 -19.74 5.69
N GLU A 159 7.35 -20.97 5.61
CA GLU A 159 8.18 -22.17 5.67
C GLU A 159 9.15 -22.20 4.49
N ALA A 160 8.67 -21.98 3.26
CA ALA A 160 9.51 -21.93 2.07
C ALA A 160 10.58 -20.83 2.20
N ARG A 161 10.18 -19.62 2.60
CA ARG A 161 11.09 -18.49 2.87
C ARG A 161 12.22 -18.88 3.84
N GLY A 162 11.91 -19.62 4.90
CA GLY A 162 12.90 -20.07 5.90
C GLY A 162 13.88 -21.12 5.38
N LYS A 163 13.53 -21.87 4.33
CA LYS A 163 14.41 -22.90 3.74
C LYS A 163 15.51 -22.31 2.85
N TYR A 164 15.26 -21.16 2.23
CA TYR A 164 16.25 -20.50 1.38
C TYR A 164 17.17 -19.61 2.23
N SER A 165 18.43 -20.01 2.33
CA SER A 165 19.46 -19.33 3.13
C SER A 165 20.78 -19.26 2.38
N VAL A 166 21.69 -18.39 2.83
CA VAL A 166 23.03 -18.27 2.21
C VAL A 166 23.81 -19.58 2.34
N SER A 167 23.71 -20.26 3.49
CA SER A 167 24.32 -21.58 3.70
C SER A 167 23.74 -22.63 2.75
N ASP A 168 22.42 -22.60 2.54
CA ASP A 168 21.76 -23.52 1.60
C ASP A 168 22.18 -23.24 0.16
N CYS A 169 22.32 -21.97 -0.23
CA CYS A 169 22.84 -21.57 -1.54
C CYS A 169 24.29 -22.02 -1.76
N GLN A 170 25.16 -21.83 -0.78
CA GLN A 170 26.57 -22.21 -0.87
C GLN A 170 26.75 -23.73 -0.99
N GLY A 171 25.90 -24.51 -0.31
CA GLY A 171 25.87 -25.97 -0.41
C GLY A 171 25.09 -26.51 -1.62
N ALA A 172 24.39 -25.66 -2.38
CA ALA A 172 23.55 -26.10 -3.47
C ALA A 172 24.35 -26.62 -4.67
N SER A 173 23.81 -27.66 -5.31
CA SER A 173 24.34 -28.23 -6.55
C SER A 173 23.21 -28.48 -7.55
N GLY A 174 23.57 -28.81 -8.80
CA GLY A 174 22.61 -29.10 -9.87
C GLY A 174 21.58 -27.99 -10.08
N ASN A 175 20.31 -28.37 -10.26
CA ASN A 175 19.21 -27.43 -10.50
C ASN A 175 19.03 -26.43 -9.36
N LYS A 176 19.27 -26.82 -8.10
CA LYS A 176 19.15 -25.91 -6.97
C LYS A 176 20.18 -24.78 -7.05
N LYS A 177 21.41 -25.08 -7.48
CA LYS A 177 22.43 -24.05 -7.74
C LYS A 177 22.03 -23.15 -8.91
N SER A 178 21.51 -23.72 -9.99
CA SER A 178 21.02 -22.95 -11.14
C SER A 178 19.84 -22.06 -10.78
N PHE A 179 18.94 -22.52 -9.90
CA PHE A 179 17.86 -21.71 -9.34
C PHE A 179 18.41 -20.52 -8.56
N TYR A 180 19.37 -20.72 -7.66
CA TYR A 180 20.01 -19.61 -6.95
C TYR A 180 20.75 -18.65 -7.88
N GLN A 181 21.40 -19.16 -8.93
CA GLN A 181 22.04 -18.31 -9.93
C GLN A 181 21.00 -17.49 -10.69
N CYS A 182 19.87 -18.08 -11.07
CA CYS A 182 18.74 -17.39 -11.68
C CYS A 182 18.21 -16.28 -10.77
N MET A 183 18.04 -16.58 -9.48
CA MET A 183 17.59 -15.63 -8.45
C MET A 183 18.64 -14.57 -8.09
N SER A 184 19.89 -14.71 -8.53
CA SER A 184 20.93 -13.69 -8.34
C SER A 184 20.66 -12.42 -9.17
N SER A 185 19.77 -12.49 -10.17
CA SER A 185 19.29 -11.34 -10.93
C SER A 185 18.01 -10.79 -10.34
N SER A 186 17.97 -9.48 -10.05
CA SER A 186 16.77 -8.79 -9.58
C SER A 186 15.68 -8.63 -10.66
N TYR A 187 15.96 -8.99 -11.91
CA TYR A 187 14.97 -9.03 -13.00
C TYR A 187 14.21 -10.36 -13.07
N ASN A 188 14.67 -11.37 -12.32
CA ASN A 188 14.07 -12.68 -12.30
C ASN A 188 13.17 -12.87 -11.09
N HIS A 189 12.13 -13.68 -11.27
CA HIS A 189 11.14 -13.97 -10.23
C HIS A 189 11.19 -15.44 -9.84
N VAL A 190 10.84 -15.72 -8.58
CA VAL A 190 10.81 -17.08 -8.02
C VAL A 190 9.97 -17.99 -8.92
N THR A 191 8.82 -17.52 -9.41
CA THR A 191 7.94 -18.29 -10.31
C THR A 191 8.61 -18.68 -11.63
N GLY A 192 9.39 -17.79 -12.23
CA GLY A 192 10.13 -18.07 -13.47
C GLY A 192 11.32 -19.00 -13.23
N CYS A 193 12.14 -18.68 -12.22
CA CYS A 193 13.32 -19.47 -11.89
C CYS A 193 12.98 -20.89 -11.45
N ASP A 194 11.93 -21.07 -10.63
CA ASP A 194 11.48 -22.39 -10.16
C ASP A 194 10.95 -23.25 -11.30
N LYS A 195 10.20 -22.64 -12.23
CA LYS A 195 9.72 -23.32 -13.44
C LYS A 195 10.87 -23.81 -14.32
N GLN A 196 11.93 -23.03 -14.46
CA GLN A 196 13.10 -23.39 -15.28
C GLN A 196 14.03 -24.38 -14.58
N PHE A 197 14.19 -24.26 -13.26
CA PHE A 197 15.14 -25.02 -12.46
C PHE A 197 14.46 -25.71 -11.29
N LYS A 198 13.56 -26.65 -11.60
CA LYS A 198 12.81 -27.42 -10.60
C LYS A 198 13.76 -28.21 -9.69
N HIS A 199 13.57 -28.07 -8.38
CA HIS A 199 14.41 -28.65 -7.33
C HIS A 199 13.63 -29.00 -6.07
#